data_AF-A0A811RTS9-F1
#
_entry.id   AF-A0A811RTS9-F1
#
_cell.length_a   1.000
_cell.length_b   1.000
_cell.length_c   1.000
_cell.angle_alpha   90.00
_cell.angle_beta   90.00
_cell.angle_gamma   90.00
#
_symmetry.space_group_name_H-M   'P 1'
#
loop_
_entity.id
_entity.type
_entity.pdbx_description
1 polymer ?
#
loop_
_entity_poly.entity_id
_entity_poly.type
_entity_poly.pdbx_seq_one_letter_code
_entity_poly.pdbx_strand_id
1 'polypeptide(L)'
;MCTLQQRGRVFVLTLTGDGEHRLGHALISSLRSAVASATKAAAKAGTGCALVTVGEGCLFSNSLDIGWASTSRTRLSELADALRPRRRPPRAAHAHHRHHHGARLHRRVPPRALP
;
A
#
# COMPACT_ATOMS: atom_id res chain seq x y z
N MET A 1 -9.89 -14.01 -11.38
CA MET A 1 -8.74 -14.05 -10.43
C MET A 1 -7.53 -13.41 -11.12
N CYS A 2 -6.35 -13.38 -10.50
CA CYS A 2 -5.13 -12.97 -11.21
C CYS A 2 -3.88 -13.70 -10.71
N THR A 3 -2.89 -13.83 -11.58
CA THR A 3 -1.55 -14.37 -11.24
C THR A 3 -0.48 -13.30 -11.45
N LEU A 4 0.63 -13.37 -10.72
CA LEU A 4 1.77 -12.48 -10.88
C LEU A 4 3.04 -13.31 -11.11
N GLN A 5 3.73 -13.06 -12.23
CA GLN A 5 5.02 -13.65 -12.56
C GLN A 5 6.10 -12.58 -12.60
N GLN A 6 7.31 -12.89 -12.14
CA GLN A 6 8.45 -11.99 -12.26
C GLN A 6 9.45 -12.54 -13.28
N ARG A 7 9.79 -11.73 -14.28
CA ARG A 7 10.79 -12.01 -15.33
C ARG A 7 11.86 -10.93 -15.28
N GLY A 8 12.91 -11.16 -14.49
CA GLY A 8 13.90 -10.12 -14.20
C GLY A 8 13.27 -8.92 -13.47
N ARG A 9 13.31 -7.74 -14.10
CA ARG A 9 12.70 -6.49 -13.60
C ARG A 9 11.29 -6.23 -14.14
N VAL A 10 10.75 -7.16 -14.94
CA VAL A 10 9.40 -7.07 -15.49
C VAL A 10 8.47 -7.98 -14.70
N PHE A 11 7.41 -7.41 -14.15
CA PHE A 11 6.35 -8.12 -13.45
C PHE A 11 5.17 -8.28 -14.41
N VAL A 12 4.72 -9.50 -14.66
CA VAL A 12 3.58 -9.80 -15.54
C VAL A 12 2.41 -10.23 -14.67
N LEU A 13 1.40 -9.37 -14.59
CA LEU A 13 0.13 -9.66 -13.93
C LEU A 13 -0.87 -10.10 -15.00
N THR A 14 -1.36 -11.33 -14.88
CA THR A 14 -2.37 -11.88 -15.79
C THR A 14 -3.71 -11.96 -15.07
N LEU A 15 -4.74 -11.34 -15.63
CA LEU A 15 -6.14 -11.57 -15.26
C LEU A 15 -6.53 -12.93 -15.81
N THR A 16 -7.05 -13.80 -14.94
CA THR A 16 -7.40 -15.19 -15.26
C THR A 16 -8.84 -15.48 -14.90
N GLY A 17 -9.42 -16.49 -15.55
CA GLY A 17 -10.76 -16.99 -15.25
C GLY A 17 -11.62 -17.14 -16.49
N ASP A 18 -12.88 -16.75 -16.38
CA ASP A 18 -13.92 -16.90 -17.41
C ASP A 18 -13.76 -15.99 -18.64
N GLY A 19 -12.67 -15.20 -18.72
CA GLY A 19 -12.39 -14.30 -19.83
C GLY A 19 -13.14 -12.96 -19.79
N GLU A 20 -14.12 -12.81 -18.89
CA GLU A 20 -14.86 -11.54 -18.72
C GLU A 20 -14.10 -10.56 -17.83
N HIS A 21 -13.38 -11.09 -16.83
CA HIS A 21 -12.57 -10.35 -15.86
C HIS A 21 -13.27 -9.09 -15.28
N ARG A 22 -14.54 -9.21 -14.90
CA ARG A 22 -15.29 -8.12 -14.28
C ARG A 22 -14.70 -7.77 -12.92
N LEU A 23 -14.56 -6.48 -12.65
CA LEU A 23 -14.01 -5.92 -11.42
C LEU A 23 -15.06 -6.00 -10.29
N GLY A 24 -15.19 -7.20 -9.73
CA GLY A 24 -15.86 -7.46 -8.45
C GLY A 24 -14.90 -7.44 -7.27
N HIS A 25 -15.42 -7.57 -6.04
CA HIS A 25 -14.63 -7.52 -4.80
C HIS A 25 -13.45 -8.49 -4.79
N ALA A 26 -13.69 -9.74 -5.23
CA ALA A 26 -12.67 -10.77 -5.25
C ALA A 26 -11.49 -10.39 -6.16
N LEU A 27 -11.78 -9.95 -7.40
CA LEU A 27 -10.74 -9.56 -8.36
C LEU A 27 -10.01 -8.30 -7.89
N ILE A 28 -10.73 -7.29 -7.39
CA ILE A 28 -10.11 -6.08 -6.84
C ILE A 28 -9.16 -6.43 -5.69
N SER A 29 -9.56 -7.31 -4.78
CA SER A 29 -8.71 -7.77 -3.68
C SER A 29 -7.44 -8.47 -4.19
N SER A 30 -7.58 -9.40 -5.13
CA SER A 30 -6.44 -10.10 -5.76
C SER A 30 -5.48 -9.13 -6.46
N LEU A 31 -6.01 -8.16 -7.22
CA LEU A 31 -5.22 -7.13 -7.89
C LEU A 31 -4.40 -6.30 -6.90
N ARG A 32 -5.02 -5.86 -5.81
CA ARG A 32 -4.34 -5.09 -4.75
C ARG A 32 -3.20 -5.91 -4.13
N SER A 33 -3.44 -7.18 -3.85
CA SER A 33 -2.42 -8.08 -3.30
C SER A 33 -1.25 -8.28 -4.27
N ALA A 34 -1.55 -8.53 -5.55
CA ALA A 34 -0.54 -8.70 -6.59
C ALA A 34 0.29 -7.42 -6.80
N VAL A 35 -0.35 -6.25 -6.94
CA VAL A 35 0.36 -4.97 -7.10
C VAL A 35 1.20 -4.64 -5.87
N ALA A 36 0.70 -4.90 -4.65
CA ALA A 36 1.50 -4.72 -3.44
C ALA A 36 2.73 -5.64 -3.41
N SER A 37 2.59 -6.87 -3.88
CA SER A 37 3.70 -7.84 -3.98
C SER A 37 4.73 -7.42 -5.03
N ALA A 38 4.28 -7.01 -6.22
CA ALA A 38 5.15 -6.47 -7.27
C ALA A 38 5.90 -5.22 -6.78
N THR A 39 5.22 -4.32 -6.08
CA THR A 39 5.83 -3.10 -5.50
C THR A 39 6.92 -3.44 -4.49
N LYS A 40 6.67 -4.40 -3.59
CA LYS A 40 7.67 -4.87 -2.60
C LYS A 40 8.89 -5.50 -3.29
N ALA A 41 8.68 -6.29 -4.34
CA ALA A 41 9.76 -6.90 -5.09
C ALA A 41 10.56 -5.86 -5.90
N ALA A 42 9.89 -4.92 -6.55
CA ALA A 42 10.52 -3.82 -7.29
C ALA A 42 11.40 -2.95 -6.39
N ALA A 43 10.96 -2.65 -5.16
CA ALA A 43 11.75 -1.90 -4.19
C ALA A 43 13.11 -2.57 -3.85
N LYS A 44 13.19 -3.91 -3.95
CA LYS A 44 14.43 -4.67 -3.74
C LYS A 44 15.31 -4.73 -5.00
N ALA A 45 14.70 -4.65 -6.18
CA ALA A 45 15.39 -4.78 -7.46
C ALA A 45 16.05 -3.48 -7.96
N GLY A 46 15.70 -2.33 -7.37
CA GLY A 46 16.22 -1.01 -7.75
C GLY A 46 15.41 -0.34 -8.87
N THR A 47 16.00 0.65 -9.52
CA THR A 47 15.32 1.43 -10.58
C THR A 47 15.13 0.63 -11.87
N GLY A 48 14.15 1.03 -12.68
CA GLY A 48 13.87 0.41 -13.98
C GLY A 48 13.06 -0.89 -13.90
N CYS A 49 12.07 -0.93 -13.00
CA CYS A 49 11.08 -2.01 -12.97
C CYS A 49 9.82 -1.63 -13.75
N ALA A 50 9.15 -2.60 -14.36
CA ALA A 50 7.90 -2.41 -15.08
C ALA A 50 6.84 -3.44 -14.66
N LEU A 51 5.57 -3.03 -14.65
CA LEU A 51 4.42 -3.91 -14.48
C LEU A 51 3.67 -3.97 -15.81
N VAL A 52 3.52 -5.18 -16.35
CA VAL A 52 2.70 -5.48 -17.53
C VAL A 52 1.44 -6.18 -17.06
N THR A 53 0.29 -5.69 -17.51
CA THR A 53 -1.01 -6.33 -17.24
C THR A 53 -1.52 -6.99 -18.50
N VAL A 54 -1.98 -8.23 -18.38
CA VAL A 54 -2.48 -9.06 -19.49
C VAL A 54 -3.83 -9.64 -19.08
N GLY A 55 -4.76 -9.79 -20.01
CA GLY A 55 -5.98 -10.58 -19.82
C GLY A 55 -5.90 -11.89 -20.58
N GLU A 56 -6.38 -12.97 -19.98
CA GLU A 56 -6.63 -14.25 -20.65
C GLU A 56 -7.86 -14.19 -21.60
N GLY A 57 -7.85 -14.96 -22.67
CA GLY A 57 -8.96 -14.99 -23.63
C GLY A 57 -9.00 -13.77 -24.55
N CYS A 58 -10.19 -13.40 -25.01
CA CYS A 58 -10.37 -12.38 -26.06
C CYS A 58 -10.53 -10.96 -25.52
N LEU A 59 -10.69 -10.80 -24.20
CA LEU A 59 -10.96 -9.53 -23.55
C LEU A 59 -9.92 -9.28 -22.46
N PHE A 60 -9.49 -8.02 -22.32
CA PHE A 60 -8.70 -7.64 -21.15
C PHE A 60 -9.58 -7.68 -19.90
N SER A 61 -10.64 -6.87 -19.86
CA SER A 61 -11.62 -6.83 -18.78
C SER A 61 -12.90 -6.14 -19.21
N ASN A 62 -14.04 -6.64 -18.73
CA ASN A 62 -15.37 -6.04 -18.91
C ASN A 62 -15.73 -5.03 -17.82
N SER A 63 -14.72 -4.38 -17.23
CA SER A 63 -14.90 -3.29 -16.26
C SER A 63 -15.67 -3.72 -15.02
N LEU A 64 -16.32 -2.78 -14.31
CA LEU A 64 -17.01 -3.04 -13.05
C LEU A 64 -18.06 -4.16 -13.17
N ASP A 65 -18.22 -4.96 -12.11
CA ASP A 65 -19.32 -5.93 -12.03
C ASP A 65 -20.66 -5.20 -11.80
N ILE A 66 -21.20 -4.64 -12.87
CA ILE A 66 -22.47 -3.89 -12.86
C ILE A 66 -23.68 -4.79 -12.60
N GLY A 67 -23.58 -6.10 -12.87
CA GLY A 67 -24.65 -7.04 -12.59
C GLY A 67 -24.91 -7.12 -11.08
N TRP A 68 -23.84 -7.17 -10.29
CA TRP A 68 -23.93 -7.06 -8.83
C TRP A 68 -24.16 -5.61 -8.37
N ALA A 69 -23.41 -4.65 -8.91
CA ALA A 69 -23.39 -3.26 -8.42
C ALA A 69 -24.72 -2.53 -8.62
N SER A 70 -25.46 -2.82 -9.68
CA SER A 70 -26.70 -2.13 -10.03
C SER A 70 -27.88 -2.46 -9.10
N THR A 71 -27.76 -3.49 -8.28
CA THR A 71 -28.81 -3.91 -7.35
C THR A 71 -29.07 -2.92 -6.21
N SER A 72 -28.12 -2.02 -5.90
CA SER A 72 -28.36 -0.85 -5.04
C SER A 72 -27.26 0.20 -5.17
N ARG A 73 -27.59 1.47 -4.89
CA ARG A 73 -26.58 2.54 -4.83
C ARG A 73 -25.50 2.27 -3.78
N THR A 74 -25.83 1.60 -2.68
CA THR A 74 -24.87 1.20 -1.64
C THR A 74 -23.83 0.23 -2.19
N ARG A 75 -24.25 -0.78 -2.95
CA ARG A 75 -23.33 -1.77 -3.56
C ARG A 75 -22.42 -1.12 -4.60
N LEU A 76 -22.95 -0.23 -5.44
CA LEU A 76 -22.13 0.55 -6.37
C LEU A 76 -21.06 1.37 -5.62
N SER A 77 -21.44 2.07 -4.55
CA SER A 77 -20.49 2.81 -3.72
C SER A 77 -19.45 1.90 -3.07
N GLU A 78 -19.85 0.72 -2.60
CA GLU A 78 -18.95 -0.26 -1.99
C GLU A 78 -17.85 -0.72 -2.95
N LEU A 79 -18.20 -1.06 -4.19
CA LEU A 79 -17.23 -1.42 -5.22
C LEU A 79 -16.34 -0.24 -5.63
N ALA A 80 -16.93 0.96 -5.76
CA ALA A 80 -16.16 2.17 -6.06
C ALA A 80 -15.13 2.46 -4.95
N ASP A 81 -15.51 2.29 -3.69
CA ASP A 81 -14.63 2.46 -2.53
C ASP A 81 -13.54 1.39 -2.48
N ALA A 82 -13.81 0.16 -2.92
CA ALA A 82 -12.81 -0.88 -3.04
C ALA A 82 -11.68 -0.53 -4.02
N LEU A 83 -11.94 0.31 -5.03
CA LEU A 83 -10.94 0.82 -5.97
C LEU A 83 -10.17 2.05 -5.45
N ARG A 84 -10.66 2.71 -4.40
CA ARG A 84 -9.97 3.89 -3.86
C ARG A 84 -8.57 3.52 -3.34
N PRO A 85 -7.58 4.42 -3.53
CA PRO A 85 -6.26 4.26 -2.95
C PRO A 85 -6.38 3.99 -1.44
N ARG A 86 -5.60 3.03 -0.91
CA ARG A 86 -5.48 2.94 0.55
C ARG A 86 -4.81 4.22 1.01
N ARG A 87 -5.50 5.00 1.84
CA ARG A 87 -4.85 6.07 2.59
C ARG A 87 -3.71 5.43 3.36
N ARG A 88 -2.48 5.86 3.05
CA ARG A 88 -1.31 5.42 3.82
C ARG A 88 -1.56 5.93 5.25
N PRO A 89 -1.44 5.09 6.29
CA PRO A 89 -1.50 5.61 7.64
C PRO A 89 -0.43 6.71 7.75
N PRO A 90 -0.70 7.80 8.50
CA PRO A 90 0.30 8.83 8.74
C PRO A 90 1.58 8.13 9.22
N ARG A 91 2.73 8.47 8.62
CA ARG A 91 4.02 7.98 9.09
C ARG A 91 4.08 8.29 10.58
N ALA A 92 4.22 7.27 11.42
CA ALA A 92 4.47 7.46 12.83
C ALA A 92 5.64 8.44 12.94
N ALA A 93 5.38 9.62 13.50
CA ALA A 93 6.44 10.57 13.77
C ALA A 93 7.46 9.82 14.65
N HIS A 94 8.70 9.73 14.18
CA HIS A 94 9.78 9.22 15.01
C HIS A 94 9.83 10.12 16.24
N ALA A 95 9.31 9.62 17.37
CA ALA A 95 9.45 10.27 18.65
C ALA A 95 10.96 10.28 18.95
N HIS A 96 11.60 11.42 18.69
CA HIS A 96 12.94 11.68 19.17
C HIS A 96 12.87 11.66 20.70
N HIS A 97 13.23 10.52 21.29
CA HIS A 97 13.45 10.39 22.71
C HIS A 97 14.69 11.24 23.04
N ARG A 98 14.48 12.53 23.32
CA ARG A 98 15.51 13.39 23.90
C ARG A 98 15.72 12.92 25.34
N HIS A 99 16.78 12.14 25.55
CA HIS A 99 17.33 11.91 26.88
C HIS A 99 17.76 13.26 27.48
N HIS A 100 16.96 13.80 28.38
CA HIS A 100 17.39 14.89 29.25
C HIS A 100 18.32 14.32 30.32
N HIS A 101 19.63 14.45 30.10
CA HIS A 101 20.63 14.27 31.16
C HIS A 101 20.59 15.52 32.05
N GLY A 102 19.92 15.41 33.21
CA GLY A 102 19.94 16.45 34.23
C GLY A 102 21.28 16.47 34.96
N ALA A 103 22.16 17.41 34.60
CA ALA A 103 23.33 17.74 35.40
C ALA A 103 22.91 18.65 36.58
N ARG A 104 22.83 18.09 37.79
CA ARG A 104 22.71 18.86 39.04
C ARG A 104 24.05 19.53 39.35
N LEU A 105 24.18 20.82 39.06
CA LEU A 105 25.28 21.64 39.56
C LEU A 105 24.98 22.08 41.00
N HIS A 106 25.64 21.45 41.97
CA HIS A 106 25.71 21.93 43.34
C HIS A 106 26.53 23.23 43.39
N ARG A 107 25.87 24.36 43.65
CA ARG A 107 26.55 25.61 44.05
C ARG A 107 27.04 25.46 45.50
N ARG A 108 28.35 25.34 45.69
CA ARG A 108 29.00 25.58 46.99
C ARG A 108 29.21 27.09 47.16
N VAL A 109 28.68 27.64 48.25
CA VAL A 109 28.92 29.02 48.71
C VAL A 109 30.12 28.99 49.68
N PRO A 110 31.17 29.81 49.50
CA PRO A 110 32.25 29.93 50.49
C PRO A 110 31.86 30.90 51.63
N PRO A 111 32.37 30.69 52.86
CA PRO A 111 32.05 31.54 54.01
C PRO A 111 32.80 32.89 53.96
N ARG A 112 32.09 33.92 54.40
CA ARG A 112 32.50 35.33 54.47
C ARG A 112 33.26 35.57 55.78
N ALA A 113 34.51 36.00 55.71
CA ALA A 113 35.25 36.49 56.88
C ALA A 113 34.81 37.94 57.18
N LEU A 114 34.44 38.20 58.44
CA LEU A 114 34.22 39.53 59.02
C LEU A 114 35.56 40.03 59.60
N PRO A 115 35.83 41.36 59.57
CA PRO A 115 36.83 41.97 60.44
C PRO A 115 36.34 42.09 61.89
#